data_AF-A0A7K2XF57-F1
#
_entry.id   AF-A0A7K2XF57-F1
#
_cell.length_a   1.000
_cell.length_b   1.000
_cell.length_c   1.000
_cell.angle_alpha   90.00
_cell.angle_beta   90.00
_cell.angle_gamma   90.00
#
_symmetry.space_group_name_H-M   'P 1'
#
loop_
_entity.id
_entity.type
_entity.pdbx_description
1 polymer ?
#
loop_
_entity_poly.entity_id
_entity_poly.type
_entity_poly.pdbx_seq_one_letter_code
_entity_poly.pdbx_strand_id
1 'polypeptide(L)' 'MNAALGLLAVLVLTAGTTVAEAVERLSRRRSSLAVVRDGQDALTGLVSLDDLLARLMGPQTA' A
#
# COMPACT_ATOMS: atom_id res chain seq x y z
N MET A 1 -12.99 2.28 25.60
CA MET A 1 -11.56 1.90 25.61
C MET A 1 -11.38 0.82 24.55
N ASN A 2 -11.15 1.15 23.27
CA ASN A 2 -9.83 0.94 22.68
C ASN A 2 -9.69 1.61 21.27
N ALA A 3 -9.87 2.92 21.17
CA ALA A 3 -9.66 3.66 19.91
C ALA A 3 -8.18 3.74 19.49
N ALA A 4 -7.25 3.26 20.33
CA ALA A 4 -5.81 3.34 20.11
C ALA A 4 -5.21 2.16 19.32
N LEU A 5 -5.90 1.02 19.21
CA LEU A 5 -5.38 -0.12 18.42
C LEU A 5 -5.52 0.08 16.89
N GLY A 6 -6.38 0.99 16.46
CA GLY A 6 -6.55 1.33 15.03
C GLY A 6 -5.46 2.24 14.46
N LEU A 7 -4.65 2.88 15.31
CA LEU A 7 -3.58 3.79 14.90
C LEU A 7 -2.23 3.09 14.63
N LEU A 8 -2.06 1.83 15.05
CA LEU A 8 -0.81 1.07 14.87
C LEU A 8 -0.89 -0.02 13.78
N ALA A 9 -2.06 -0.26 13.20
CA ALA A 9 -2.22 -1.28 12.17
C ALA A 9 -1.67 -0.77 10.83
N VAL A 10 -0.44 -1.17 10.50
CA VAL A 10 0.16 -0.91 9.18
C VAL A 10 -0.68 -1.58 8.11
N LEU A 11 -1.00 -0.85 7.03
CA LEU A 11 -1.69 -1.45 5.88
C LEU A 11 -0.77 -2.48 5.22
N VAL A 12 -1.28 -3.71 5.08
CA VAL A 12 -0.60 -4.81 4.41
C VAL A 12 -1.26 -5.04 3.05
N LEU A 13 -0.45 -5.10 2.00
CA LEU A 13 -0.82 -5.50 0.65
C LEU A 13 -0.13 -6.82 0.31
N THR A 14 -0.73 -7.58 -0.61
CA THR A 14 -0.12 -8.80 -1.14
C THR A 14 0.61 -8.48 -2.44
N ALA A 15 1.61 -9.29 -2.82
CA ALA A 15 2.34 -9.13 -4.09
C ALA A 15 1.44 -9.18 -5.35
N GLY A 16 0.26 -9.81 -5.26
CA GLY A 16 -0.74 -9.83 -6.33
C GLY A 16 -1.68 -8.61 -6.36
N THR A 17 -1.55 -7.68 -5.41
CA THR A 17 -2.39 -6.47 -5.37
C THR A 17 -2.05 -5.58 -6.56
N THR A 18 -3.05 -5.25 -7.38
CA THR A 18 -2.85 -4.34 -8.52
C THR A 18 -2.53 -2.93 -8.03
N VAL A 19 -1.87 -2.14 -8.88
CA VAL A 19 -1.57 -0.73 -8.57
C VAL A 19 -2.85 0.07 -8.28
N ALA A 20 -3.91 -0.13 -9.06
CA ALA A 20 -5.18 0.55 -8.86
C ALA A 20 -5.81 0.22 -7.49
N GLU A 21 -5.78 -1.06 -7.10
CA GLU A 21 -6.31 -1.50 -5.82
C GLU A 21 -5.46 -1.02 -4.63
N ALA A 22 -4.13 -0.95 -4.81
CA ALA A 22 -3.22 -0.39 -3.81
C ALA A 22 -3.55 1.09 -3.54
N VAL A 23 -3.73 1.90 -4.59
CA VAL A 23 -4.14 3.30 -4.48
C VAL A 23 -5.47 3.42 -3.74
N GLU A 24 -6.48 2.65 -4.16
CA GLU A 24 -7.81 2.69 -3.54
C GLU A 24 -7.73 2.38 -2.03
N ARG A 25 -7.01 1.33 -1.63
CA ARG A 25 -6.89 0.92 -0.22
C ARG A 25 -6.13 1.96 0.63
N LEU A 26 -5.03 2.50 0.11
CA LEU A 26 -4.26 3.57 0.75
C LEU A 26 -5.13 4.82 0.96
N SER A 27 -5.84 5.27 -0.07
CA SER A 27 -6.73 6.42 0.00
C SER A 27 -7.89 6.21 0.98
N ARG A 28 -8.57 5.05 0.95
CA ARG A 28 -9.70 4.75 1.86
C ARG A 28 -9.27 4.71 3.33
N ARG A 29 -8.09 4.18 3.64
CA ARG A 29 -7.56 4.16 5.02
C ARG A 29 -6.86 5.45 5.45
N ARG A 30 -6.75 6.45 4.56
CA ARG A 30 -5.95 7.66 4.76
C ARG A 30 -4.51 7.34 5.22
N SER A 31 -3.96 6.26 4.68
CA SER A 31 -2.60 5.81 4.94
C SER A 31 -1.72 6.15 3.74
N SER A 32 -0.53 6.68 4.00
CA SER A 32 0.42 7.04 2.94
C SER A 32 1.40 5.92 2.60
N LEU A 33 1.47 4.85 3.41
CA LEU A 33 2.46 3.78 3.28
C LEU A 33 1.81 2.42 3.56
N ALA A 34 2.19 1.42 2.76
CA ALA A 34 1.84 0.03 3.00
C ALA A 34 3.07 -0.87 2.94
N VAL A 35 3.04 -1.96 3.71
CA VAL A 35 3.96 -3.09 3.54
C VAL A 35 3.41 -4.04 2.49
N VAL A 36 4.29 -4.61 1.68
CA VAL A 36 3.94 -5.66 0.73
C VAL A 36 4.47 -6.99 1.26
N ARG A 37 3.61 -8.01 1.27
CA ARG A 37 3.97 -9.38 1.62
C ARG A 37 3.74 -10.33 0.46
N ASP A 38 4.53 -11.39 0.39
CA ASP A 38 4.35 -12.47 -0.58
C ASP A 38 3.27 -13.49 -0.13
N GLY A 39 3.12 -14.56 -0.91
CA GLY A 39 2.18 -15.65 -0.61
C GLY A 39 2.56 -16.50 0.60
N GLN A 40 3.74 -16.31 1.20
CA GLN A 40 4.20 -16.98 2.41
C GLN A 40 4.22 -16.05 3.63
N ASP A 41 3.57 -14.87 3.52
CA ASP A 41 3.53 -13.81 4.53
C ASP A 41 4.90 -13.16 4.82
N ALA A 42 5.91 -13.38 3.97
CA ALA A 42 7.20 -12.71 4.15
C ALA A 42 7.11 -11.25 3.67
N LEU A 43 7.72 -10.32 4.41
CA LEU A 43 7.83 -8.91 4.02
C LEU A 43 8.74 -8.78 2.80
N THR A 44 8.19 -8.36 1.67
CA THR A 44 8.95 -8.19 0.41
C THR A 44 9.32 -6.74 0.14
N GLY A 45 8.62 -5.77 0.75
CA GLY A 45 8.94 -4.36 0.57
C GLY A 45 7.90 -3.41 1.14
N LEU A 46 8.05 -2.14 0.78
CA LEU A 46 7.16 -1.03 1.14
C LEU A 46 6.74 -0.30 -0.14
N VAL A 47 5.55 0.29 -0.13
CA VAL A 47 5.09 1.18 -1.20
C VAL A 47 4.34 2.36 -0.61
N SER A 48 4.64 3.57 -1.11
CA SER A 48 3.91 4.77 -0.72
C SER A 48 2.84 5.13 -1.76
N LEU A 49 1.83 5.89 -1.32
CA LEU A 49 0.83 6.45 -2.23
C LEU A 49 1.49 7.36 -3.28
N ASP A 50 2.49 8.14 -2.88
CA ASP A 50 3.20 9.04 -3.79
C ASP A 50 3.97 8.28 -4.88
N ASP A 51 4.59 7.13 -4.56
CA ASP A 51 5.25 6.29 -5.57
C ASP A 51 4.25 5.74 -6.59
N LEU A 52 3.07 5.31 -6.12
CA LEU A 52 2.01 4.79 -7.00
C LEU A 52 1.44 5.88 -7.89
N LEU A 53 1.21 7.08 -7.34
CA LEU A 53 0.74 8.23 -8.09
C LEU A 53 1.80 8.69 -9.10
N ALA A 54 3.07 8.75 -8.71
CA ALA A 54 4.19 9.06 -9.61
C ALA A 54 4.30 8.02 -10.74
N ARG A 55 4.06 6.74 -10.48
CA ARG A 55 4.05 5.69 -11.51
C ARG A 55 2.89 5.81 -12.50
N LEU A 56 1.73 6.26 -12.03
CA LEU A 56 0.51 6.42 -12.83
C LEU A 56 0.52 7.72 -13.65
N MET A 57 1.04 8.80 -13.09
CA MET A 57 1.11 10.12 -13.73
C MET A 57 2.41 10.35 -14.50
N GLY A 58 3.46 9.60 -14.17
CA GLY A 58 4.75 9.66 -14.85
C GLY A 58 4.70 8.99 -16.22
N PRO A 59 5.64 9.35 -17.11
CA PRO A 59 5.73 8.72 -18.42
C PRO A 59 5.85 7.20 -18.29
N GLN A 60 4.98 6.46 -18.97
CA GLN A 60 5.19 5.02 -19.16
C GLN A 60 6.42 4.85 -20.05
N THR A 61 7.57 4.60 -19.45
CA THR A 61 8.70 4.02 -20.16
C THR A 61 8.27 2.64 -20.65
N ALA A 62 8.12 2.53 -21.97
CA ALA A 62 7.81 1.31 -22.70
C ALA A 62 9.04 0.39 -22.76
#